data_AF-A0A502EJ35-F1
#
_entry.id   AF-A0A502EJ35-F1
#
_cell.length_a   1.000
_cell.length_b   1.000
_cell.length_c   1.000
_cell.angle_alpha   90.00
_cell.angle_beta   90.00
_cell.angle_gamma   90.00
#
_symmetry.space_group_name_H-M   'P 1'
#
loop_
_entity.id
_entity.type
_entity.pdbx_description
1 polymer ?
#
loop_
_entity_poly.entity_id
_entity_poly.type
_entity_poly.pdbx_seq_one_letter_code
_entity_poly.pdbx_strand_id
1 'polypeptide(L)' 'MKTFLNFSRKLISFIWLLLTVIVIFFLIQQFTNPGIKGISNYDLKLYLKFTLCFAFIFISLKFFASKLKSS' A
#
# COMPACT_ATOMS: atom_id res chain seq x y z
N MET A 1 -17.67 -5.91 -16.65
CA MET A 1 -17.40 -4.91 -15.58
C MET A 1 -16.95 -5.53 -14.25
N LYS A 2 -17.68 -6.51 -13.68
CA LYS A 2 -17.31 -7.17 -12.39
C LYS A 2 -15.91 -7.82 -12.38
N THR A 3 -15.51 -8.44 -13.49
CA THR A 3 -14.18 -9.07 -13.64
C THR A 3 -13.03 -8.07 -13.59
N PHE A 4 -13.20 -6.90 -14.20
CA PHE A 4 -12.19 -5.84 -14.21
C PHE A 4 -12.00 -5.22 -12.82
N LEU A 5 -13.11 -4.99 -12.10
CA LEU A 5 -13.08 -4.49 -10.72
C LEU A 5 -12.44 -5.48 -9.75
N ASN A 6 -12.72 -6.79 -9.91
CA ASN A 6 -12.06 -7.81 -9.10
C ASN A 6 -10.58 -7.92 -9.41
N PHE A 7 -10.19 -7.82 -10.69
CA PHE A 7 -8.80 -7.84 -11.10
C PHE A 7 -8.03 -6.64 -10.54
N SER A 8 -8.53 -5.41 -10.71
CA SER A 8 -7.91 -4.20 -10.18
C SER A 8 -7.79 -4.23 -8.66
N ARG A 9 -8.82 -4.73 -7.96
CA ARG A 9 -8.78 -4.90 -6.50
C ARG A 9 -7.71 -5.88 -6.05
N LYS A 10 -7.57 -7.00 -6.77
CA LYS A 10 -6.56 -8.02 -6.49
C LYS A 10 -5.15 -7.49 -6.76
N LEU A 11 -4.98 -6.71 -7.82
CA LEU A 11 -3.71 -6.09 -8.21
C LEU A 11 -3.27 -5.03 -7.19
N ILE A 12 -4.19 -4.15 -6.75
CA ILE A 12 -3.91 -3.16 -5.69
C ILE A 12 -3.54 -3.86 -4.37
N SER A 13 -4.28 -4.92 -3.99
CA SER A 13 -3.97 -5.68 -2.78
C SER A 13 -2.60 -6.36 -2.86
N PHE A 14 -2.21 -6.85 -4.04
CA PHE A 14 -0.91 -7.49 -4.25
C PHE A 14 0.23 -6.47 -4.17
N ILE A 15 0.10 -5.31 -4.82
CA ILE A 15 1.07 -4.20 -4.73
C ILE A 15 1.22 -3.74 -3.28
N TRP A 16 0.11 -3.59 -2.56
CA TRP A 16 0.14 -3.20 -1.15
C TRP A 16 0.92 -4.19 -0.30
N LEU A 17 0.65 -5.49 -0.46
CA LEU A 17 1.28 -6.54 0.31
C LEU A 17 2.79 -6.60 0.04
N LEU A 18 3.19 -6.46 -1.23
CA LEU A 18 4.59 -6.40 -1.64
C LEU A 18 5.32 -5.19 -1.03
N LEU A 19 4.69 -4.02 -1.05
CA LEU A 19 5.22 -2.80 -0.44
C LEU A 19 5.39 -2.97 1.08
N THR A 20 4.43 -3.61 1.73
CA THR A 20 4.44 -3.85 3.18
C THR A 20 5.59 -4.78 3.57
N VAL A 21 5.82 -5.85 2.79
CA VAL A 21 6.93 -6.80 3.01
C VAL A 21 8.28 -6.09 2.89
N ILE A 22 8.46 -5.24 1.87
CA ILE A 22 9.70 -4.46 1.69
C ILE A 22 9.95 -3.57 2.90
N VAL A 23 8.94 -2.87 3.40
CA VAL A 23 9.08 -1.98 4.56
C VAL A 23 9.38 -2.73 5.85
N ILE A 24 8.72 -3.87 6.07
CA ILE A 24 9.02 -4.74 7.22
C ILE A 24 10.47 -5.22 7.17
N PHE A 25 10.96 -5.63 5.99
CA PHE A 25 12.35 -6.06 5.83
C PHE A 25 13.34 -4.95 6.18
N PHE A 26 13.10 -3.71 5.71
CA PHE A 26 13.93 -2.56 6.06
C PHE A 26 13.88 -2.21 7.55
N LEU A 27 12.70 -2.29 8.18
CA LEU A 27 12.53 -2.05 9.62
C LEU A 27 13.29 -3.10 10.45
N ILE A 28 13.23 -4.38 10.06
CA ILE A 28 13.98 -5.45 10.73
C ILE A 28 15.48 -5.22 10.59
N GLN A 29 15.98 -4.88 9.40
CA GLN A 29 17.41 -4.58 9.22
C GLN A 29 17.87 -3.42 10.10
N GLN A 30 17.06 -2.37 10.26
CA GLN A 30 17.36 -1.26 11.15
C GLN A 30 17.40 -1.68 12.63
N PHE A 31 16.46 -2.51 13.07
CA PHE A 31 16.45 -3.05 14.43
C PHE A 31 17.67 -3.94 14.72
N THR A 32 18.11 -4.72 13.74
CA THR A 32 19.20 -5.68 13.92
C THR A 32 20.59 -5.03 13.80
N ASN A 33 20.71 -3.90 13.10
CA ASN A 33 21.96 -3.15 13.00
C ASN A 33 21.71 -1.63 12.96
N PRO A 34 21.70 -0.94 14.11
CA PRO A 34 21.38 0.48 14.22
C PRO A 34 22.45 1.41 13.59
N GLY A 35 23.62 0.89 13.25
CA GLY A 35 24.69 1.62 12.55
C GLY A 35 24.49 1.72 11.03
N ILE A 36 23.62 0.88 10.47
CA ILE A 36 23.12 1.06 9.10
C ILE A 36 22.13 2.22 9.18
N LYS A 37 22.34 3.28 8.42
CA LYS A 37 21.33 4.34 8.20
C LYS A 37 20.13 3.72 7.45
N GLY A 38 19.37 2.85 8.13
CA GLY A 38 18.06 2.40 7.68
C GLY A 38 17.13 3.58 7.61
N ILE A 39 16.15 3.50 6.69
CA ILE A 39 15.02 4.42 6.44
C ILE A 39 15.19 5.74 7.21
N SER A 40 15.68 6.77 6.52
CA SER A 40 15.69 8.12 7.08
C SER A 40 14.28 8.47 7.54
N ASN A 41 14.13 9.37 8.53
CA ASN A 41 12.81 9.96 8.83
C ASN A 41 12.11 10.49 7.56
N TYR A 42 12.90 10.85 6.54
CA TYR A 42 12.42 11.18 5.20
C TYR A 42 11.76 10.00 4.47
N ASP A 43 12.38 8.82 4.45
CA ASP A 43 11.85 7.60 3.82
C ASP A 43 10.59 7.09 4.53
N LEU A 44 10.54 7.17 5.87
CA LEU A 44 9.35 6.78 6.63
C LEU A 44 8.17 7.70 6.31
N LYS A 45 8.44 9.01 6.17
CA LYS A 45 7.44 10.01 5.79
C LYS A 45 6.98 9.83 4.35
N LEU A 46 7.89 9.44 3.45
CA LEU A 46 7.59 9.10 2.07
C LEU A 46 6.70 7.87 1.99
N TYR A 47 7.03 6.82 2.75
CA TYR A 47 6.23 5.60 2.85
C TYR A 47 4.82 5.87 3.40
N LEU A 48 4.71 6.70 4.44
CA LEU A 48 3.42 7.10 5.00
C LEU A 48 2.57 7.81 3.93
N LYS A 49 3.18 8.73 3.16
CA LYS A 49 2.51 9.41 2.04
C LYS A 49 2.05 8.44 0.95
N PHE A 50 2.89 7.48 0.55
CA PHE A 50 2.52 6.45 -0.41
C PHE A 50 1.37 5.58 0.10
N THR A 51 1.43 5.16 1.36
CA THR A 51 0.39 4.37 2.02
C THR A 51 -0.95 5.12 2.05
N LEU A 52 -0.94 6.40 2.43
CA LEU A 52 -2.13 7.26 2.42
C LEU A 52 -2.71 7.44 1.01
N CYS A 53 -1.86 7.61 0.00
CA CYS A 53 -2.29 7.74 -1.39
C CYS A 53 -2.95 6.45 -1.89
N PHE A 54 -2.36 5.29 -1.60
CA PHE A 54 -2.95 3.99 -1.91
C PHE A 54 -4.25 3.73 -1.15
N ALA A 55 -4.33 4.13 0.12
CA ALA A 55 -5.55 4.02 0.93
C ALA A 55 -6.70 4.81 0.29
N PHE A 56 -6.41 6.02 -0.18
CA PHE A 56 -7.38 6.88 -0.85
C PHE A 56 -7.86 6.25 -2.16
N ILE A 57 -6.94 5.76 -3.00
CA ILE A 57 -7.28 5.06 -4.25
C ILE A 57 -8.17 3.84 -3.97
N PHE A 58 -7.84 3.03 -2.95
CA PHE A 58 -8.62 1.86 -2.58
C PHE A 58 -10.03 2.21 -2.10
N ILE A 59 -10.17 3.26 -1.28
CA ILE A 59 -11.46 3.79 -0.82
C ILE A 59 -12.29 4.30 -2.00
N SER A 60 -11.70 5.09 -2.90
CA SER A 60 -12.35 5.57 -4.11
C SER A 60 -12.83 4.41 -4.98
N LEU A 61 -12.00 3.38 -5.18
CA LEU A 61 -12.38 2.18 -5.94
C LEU A 61 -13.54 1.43 -5.27
N LYS A 62 -13.50 1.27 -3.94
CA LYS A 62 -14.55 0.59 -3.17
C LYS A 62 -15.86 1.37 -3.24
N PHE A 63 -15.81 2.69 -3.16
CA PHE A 63 -16.98 3.56 -3.28
C PHE A 63 -17.60 3.47 -4.67
N PHE A 64 -16.78 3.54 -5.72
CA PHE A 64 -17.23 3.43 -7.11
C PHE A 64 -17.84 2.05 -7.40
N ALA A 65 -17.18 0.98 -6.92
CA ALA A 65 -17.71 -0.39 -7.03
C ALA A 65 -19.03 -0.58 -6.28
N SER A 66 -19.22 0.09 -5.15
CA SER A 66 -20.48 0.05 -4.38
C SER A 66 -21.62 0.74 -5.12
N LYS A 67 -21.36 1.91 -5.73
CA LYS A 67 -22.35 2.58 -6.58
C LYS A 67 -22.74 1.74 -7.80
N LEU A 68 -21.77 1.08 -8.44
CA LEU A 68 -21.99 0.21 -9.60
C LEU A 68 -22.75 -1.09 -9.28
N LYS A 69 -22.83 -1.48 -8.00
CA LYS A 69 -23.60 -2.67 -7.56
C LYS A 69 -25.06 -2.33 -7.23
N SER A 70 -25.38 -1.04 -7.08
CA SER A 70 -26.70 -0.54 -6.67
C SER A 70 -27.54 0.00 -7.85
N SER A 71 -27.01 -0.04 -9.08
CA SER A 71 -27.69 0.28 -10.34
C SER A 71 -27.83 -0.97 -11.19
#